data_AF-A0A4Q3SIU5-F1
#
_entry.id   AF-A0A4Q3SIU5-F1
#
_cell.length_a   1.000
_cell.length_b   1.000
_cell.length_c   1.000
_cell.angle_alpha   90.00
_cell.angle_beta   90.00
_cell.angle_gamma   90.00
#
_symmetry.space_group_name_H-M   'P 1'
#
loop_
_entity.id
_entity.type
_entity.pdbx_description
1 polymer ?
#
loop_
_entity_poly.entity_id
_entity_poly.type
_entity_poly.pdbx_seq_one_letter_code
_entity_poly.pdbx_strand_id
1 'polypeptide(L)' 'MIEKKQPVNVTNDNLFGKENYIWIIAGIVIIAIGLFLMAGGKSDDPNVFDPKEVYSKTRITV' A
#
# COMPACT_ATOMS: atom_id res chain seq x y z
N MET A 1 -49.04 29.92 2.82
CA MET A 1 -47.70 29.75 3.43
C MET A 1 -46.80 29.27 2.30
N ILE A 2 -45.80 30.06 1.87
CA ILE A 2 -44.93 29.73 0.73
C ILE A 2 -43.60 29.21 1.29
N GLU A 3 -43.29 27.95 1.03
CA GLU A 3 -42.03 27.33 1.42
C GLU A 3 -40.89 27.87 0.54
N LYS A 4 -39.99 28.67 1.13
CA LYS A 4 -38.75 29.07 0.45
C LYS A 4 -37.78 27.88 0.47
N LYS A 5 -37.69 27.17 -0.65
CA LYS A 5 -36.65 26.16 -0.89
C LYS A 5 -35.29 26.87 -0.88
N GLN A 6 -34.49 26.62 0.16
CA GLN A 6 -33.16 27.22 0.27
C GLN A 6 -32.28 26.75 -0.91
N PRO A 7 -31.49 27.64 -1.52
CA PRO A 7 -30.54 27.24 -2.55
C PRO A 7 -29.48 26.35 -1.89
N VAL A 8 -29.47 25.08 -2.25
CA VAL A 8 -28.37 24.17 -1.90
C VAL A 8 -27.14 24.71 -2.62
N ASN A 9 -26.25 25.37 -1.88
CA ASN A 9 -24.94 25.75 -2.38
C ASN A 9 -24.15 24.47 -2.59
N VAL A 10 -24.14 23.98 -3.82
CA VAL A 10 -23.28 22.88 -4.24
C VAL A 10 -21.87 23.47 -4.33
N THR A 11 -21.08 23.31 -3.27
CA THR A 11 -19.65 23.61 -3.34
C THR A 11 -19.05 22.61 -4.32
N ASN A 12 -18.54 23.12 -5.44
CA ASN A 12 -17.75 22.32 -6.37
C ASN A 12 -16.37 22.11 -5.74
N ASP A 13 -16.34 21.32 -4.66
CA ASP A 13 -15.11 20.91 -4.02
C ASP A 13 -14.39 20.00 -5.01
N ASN A 14 -13.36 20.55 -5.66
CA ASN A 14 -12.51 19.81 -6.58
C ASN A 14 -11.80 18.70 -5.80
N LEU A 15 -12.42 17.52 -5.75
CA LEU A 15 -11.93 16.30 -5.12
C LEU A 15 -10.53 15.91 -5.61
N PHE A 16 -10.13 16.35 -6.80
CA PHE A 16 -8.84 16.08 -7.42
C PHE A 16 -7.91 17.31 -7.45
N GLY A 17 -7.95 18.13 -6.40
CA GLY A 17 -6.94 19.16 -6.18
C GLY A 17 -5.52 18.56 -6.10
N LYS A 18 -4.50 19.39 -6.33
CA LYS A 18 -3.07 18.97 -6.26
C LYS A 18 -2.74 18.26 -4.95
N GLU A 19 -3.29 18.75 -3.84
CA GLU A 19 -3.06 18.17 -2.51
C GLU A 19 -3.57 16.73 -2.43
N ASN A 20 -4.79 16.46 -2.92
CA ASN A 20 -5.34 15.11 -2.89
C ASN A 20 -4.58 14.16 -3.85
N TYR A 21 -4.09 14.68 -4.96
CA TYR A 21 -3.26 13.91 -5.89
C TYR A 21 -1.90 13.50 -5.28
N ILE A 22 -1.31 14.35 -4.44
CA ILE A 22 -0.09 14.03 -3.67
C ILE A 22 -0.34 12.85 -2.73
N TRP A 23 -1.48 12.83 -2.02
CA TRP A 23 -1.85 11.72 -1.14
C TRP A 23 -2.07 10.41 -1.90
N ILE A 24 -2.71 10.47 -3.07
CA ILE A 24 -2.89 9.29 -3.94
C ILE A 24 -1.54 8.71 -4.38
N ILE A 25 -0.62 9.56 -4.86
CA ILE A 25 0.72 9.11 -5.28
C ILE A 25 1.50 8.52 -4.10
N ALA A 26 1.46 9.17 -2.93
CA ALA A 26 2.11 8.65 -1.73
C ALA A 26 1.60 7.25 -1.37
N GLY A 27 0.28 7.02 -1.45
CA GLY A 27 -0.31 5.70 -1.23
C GLY A 27 0.18 4.65 -2.24
N ILE A 28 0.25 5.01 -3.52
CA ILE A 28 0.74 4.12 -4.59
C ILE A 28 2.21 3.73 -4.33
N VAL A 29 3.05 4.69 -3.93
CA VAL A 29 4.46 4.43 -3.63
C VAL A 29 4.61 3.47 -2.45
N ILE A 30 3.82 3.65 -1.38
CA ILE A 30 3.84 2.75 -0.21
C ILE A 30 3.41 1.33 -0.60
N ILE A 31 2.37 1.19 -1.41
CA ILE A 31 1.91 -0.12 -1.90
C ILE A 31 2.99 -0.78 -2.76
N ALA A 32 3.60 -0.03 -3.69
CA ALA A 32 4.66 -0.54 -4.54
C ALA A 32 5.87 -1.03 -3.71
N ILE A 33 6.26 -0.28 -2.68
CA ILE A 33 7.32 -0.70 -1.74
C ILE A 33 6.92 -1.96 -0.97
N GLY A 34 5.69 -2.04 -0.48
CA GLY A 34 5.19 -3.22 0.24
C GLY A 34 5.20 -4.47 -0.64
N LEU A 35 4.73 -4.36 -1.88
CA LEU A 35 4.77 -5.45 -2.85
C LEU A 35 6.21 -5.83 -3.24
N PHE A 36 7.08 -4.84 -3.41
CA PHE A 36 8.49 -5.08 -3.71
C PHE A 36 9.21 -5.84 -2.58
N LEU A 37 8.96 -5.48 -1.33
CA LEU A 37 9.50 -6.19 -0.16
C LEU A 37 8.97 -7.63 -0.06
N MET A 38 7.70 -7.87 -0.39
CA MET A 38 7.14 -9.22 -0.46
C MET A 38 7.79 -10.10 -1.54
N ALA A 39 8.33 -9.50 -2.61
CA ALA A 39 8.98 -10.23 -3.69
C ALA A 39 10.38 -10.78 -3.33
N GLY A 40 10.98 -10.35 -2.20
CA GLY A 40 12.35 -10.69 -1.82
C GLY A 40 12.56 -12.08 -1.21
N GLY A 41 11.51 -12.88 -1.00
CA GLY A 41 11.59 -14.21 -0.39
C GLY A 41 11.96 -15.35 -1.34
N LYS A 42 12.57 -15.07 -2.50
CA LYS A 42 12.93 -16.09 -3.49
C LYS A 42 14.37 -16.57 -3.23
N SER A 43 14.53 -17.86 -2.90
CA SER A 43 15.85 -18.50 -2.93
C SER A 43 16.45 -18.36 -4.34
N ASP A 44 17.73 -17.99 -4.41
CA ASP A 44 18.46 -17.77 -5.66
C ASP A 44 18.45 -19.00 -6.58
N ASP A 45 18.35 -20.21 -6.01
CA ASP A 45 18.16 -21.46 -6.76
C ASP A 45 17.02 -22.31 -6.14
N PRO A 46 15.83 -22.36 -6.75
CA PRO A 46 14.70 -23.14 -6.23
C PRO A 46 14.91 -24.67 -6.31
N ASN A 47 15.97 -25.14 -6.98
CA ASN A 47 16.34 -26.56 -7.06
C ASN A 47 17.40 -26.96 -6.04
N VAL A 48 18.01 -25.98 -5.34
CA VAL A 48 19.03 -26.22 -4.31
C VAL A 48 18.42 -25.86 -2.96
N PHE A 49 18.06 -26.89 -2.20
CA PHE A 49 17.64 -26.72 -0.82
C PHE A 49 18.87 -26.33 0.01
N ASP A 50 18.86 -25.12 0.61
CA ASP A 50 19.96 -24.62 1.43
C ASP A 50 19.70 -24.95 2.92
N PRO A 51 20.24 -26.07 3.45
CA PRO A 51 19.92 -26.54 4.80
C PRO A 51 20.37 -25.55 5.88
N LYS A 52 21.28 -24.60 5.59
CA LYS A 52 21.70 -23.57 6.54
C LYS A 52 20.63 -22.51 6.79
N GLU A 53 19.81 -22.16 5.80
CA GLU A 53 18.69 -21.24 5.98
C GLU A 53 17.50 -21.93 6.66
N VAL A 54 17.24 -23.20 6.33
CA VAL A 54 16.11 -23.95 6.89
C VAL A 54 16.40 -24.42 8.32
N TYR A 55 17.61 -24.93 8.56
CA TYR A 55 18.07 -25.44 9.87
C TYR A 55 18.98 -24.46 10.62
N SER A 56 18.80 -23.15 10.42
CA SER A 56 19.50 -22.13 11.21
C SER A 56 19.17 -22.26 12.70
N LYS A 57 20.15 -21.99 13.57
CA LYS A 57 20.00 -22.07 15.04
C LYS A 57 18.87 -21.17 15.56
N THR A 58 18.56 -20.08 14.86
CA THR A 58 17.43 -19.20 15.19
C THR A 58 16.06 -19.87 14.98
N ARG A 59 15.94 -20.91 14.15
CA ARG A 59 14.68 -21.66 13.90
C ARG A 59 14.57 -22.99 14.63
N ILE A 60 15.69 -23.63 14.97
CA ILE A 60 15.69 -25.01 15.51
C ILE A 60 16.37 -25.13 16.88
N THR A 61 17.12 -24.12 17.32
CA THR A 61 17.86 -24.18 18.58
C THR A 61 17.85 -22.83 19.29
N VAL A 62 16.65 -22.39 19.68
CA VAL A 62 16.44 -21.79 20.99
C VAL A 62 15.58 -22.77 21.77
#